data_AF-A0A3M7TMN8-F1
#
_entry.id   AF-A0A3M7TMN8-F1
#
_cell.length_a   1.000
_cell.length_b   1.000
_cell.length_c   1.000
_cell.angle_alpha   90.00
_cell.angle_beta   90.00
_cell.angle_gamma   90.00
#
_symmetry.space_group_name_H-M   'P 1'
#
loop_
_entity.id
_entity.type
_entity.pdbx_description
1 polymer ?
#
loop_
_entity_poly.entity_id
_entity_poly.type
_entity_poly.pdbx_seq_one_letter_code
_entity_poly.pdbx_strand_id
1 'polypeptide(L)'
;MKVIVYHISQEDKKLLALANRKKHKITIIVDPLSEATVHFAEAKDTAIIIDQENPVSNSLILKLISFGIRYFIFRFQEQAPVDVSIIQDAGLKYITITDSTLKISSIIKILDAWEKSD
;
A
#
# COMPACT_ATOMS: atom_id res chain seq x y z
N MET A 1 6.26 11.85 1.65
CA MET A 1 6.03 10.55 2.34
C MET A 1 6.95 9.48 1.80
N LYS A 2 7.34 8.53 2.65
CA LYS A 2 8.04 7.29 2.26
C LYS A 2 7.00 6.20 2.05
N VAL A 3 6.94 5.65 0.85
CA VAL A 3 5.89 4.72 0.44
C VAL A 3 6.54 3.43 -0.03
N ILE A 4 5.97 2.29 0.34
CA ILE A 4 6.34 0.99 -0.21
C ILE A 4 5.16 0.39 -0.97
N VAL A 5 5.45 -0.20 -2.12
CA VAL A 5 4.46 -0.87 -2.98
C VAL A 5 4.89 -2.30 -3.18
N TYR A 6 3.99 -3.24 -2.92
CA TYR A 6 4.18 -4.68 -3.16
C TYR A 6 3.38 -5.15 -4.37
N HIS A 7 3.93 -6.13 -5.09
CA HIS A 7 3.25 -6.86 -6.16
C HIS A 7 2.69 -6.01 -7.30
N ILE A 8 3.46 -5.01 -7.74
CA ILE A 8 3.05 -4.12 -8.84
C ILE A 8 3.53 -4.65 -10.20
N SER A 9 2.65 -4.62 -11.20
CA SER A 9 3.01 -4.96 -12.58
C SER A 9 3.96 -3.92 -13.19
N GLN A 10 4.67 -4.30 -14.27
CA GLN A 10 5.58 -3.38 -14.95
C GLN A 10 4.87 -2.18 -15.59
N GLU A 11 3.65 -2.37 -16.08
CA GLU A 11 2.83 -1.31 -16.66
C GLU A 11 2.41 -0.30 -15.59
N ASP A 12 1.90 -0.83 -14.48
CA ASP A 12 1.45 -0.07 -13.32
C ASP A 12 2.60 0.71 -12.67
N LYS A 13 3.78 0.11 -12.59
CA LYS A 13 5.00 0.77 -12.14
C LYS A 13 5.32 2.02 -12.95
N LYS A 14 5.20 1.96 -14.29
CA LYS A 14 5.44 3.12 -15.16
C LYS A 14 4.41 4.21 -14.92
N LEU A 15 3.13 3.85 -14.80
CA LEU A 15 2.04 4.78 -14.51
C LEU A 15 2.20 5.45 -13.15
N LEU A 16 2.58 4.68 -12.13
CA LEU A 16 2.82 5.19 -10.78
C LEU A 16 4.00 6.17 -10.76
N ALA A 17 5.11 5.81 -11.41
CA ALA A 17 6.28 6.68 -11.50
C ALA A 17 5.95 7.99 -12.24
N LEU A 18 5.19 7.91 -13.33
CA LEU A 18 4.75 9.05 -14.12
C LEU A 18 3.82 9.98 -13.32
N ALA A 19 2.88 9.40 -12.56
CA ALA A 19 1.96 10.16 -11.73
C ALA A 19 2.66 10.79 -10.51
N ASN A 20 3.59 10.08 -9.88
CA ASN A 20 4.31 10.54 -8.69
C ASN A 20 5.23 11.74 -8.98
N ARG A 21 5.84 11.80 -10.18
CA ARG A 21 6.81 12.86 -10.55
C ARG A 21 7.90 13.10 -9.50
N LYS A 22 8.36 12.04 -8.82
CA LYS A 22 9.35 12.06 -7.71
C LYS A 22 8.90 12.84 -6.46
N LYS A 23 7.61 13.10 -6.26
CA LYS A 23 7.09 13.80 -5.09
C LYS A 23 7.22 12.97 -3.81
N HIS A 24 6.76 11.72 -3.84
CA HIS A 24 6.95 10.78 -2.73
C HIS A 24 8.12 9.83 -3.01
N LYS A 25 8.77 9.37 -1.94
CA LYS A 25 9.85 8.38 -2.01
C LYS A 25 9.24 6.99 -2.06
N ILE A 26 8.97 6.50 -3.27
CA ILE A 26 8.34 5.20 -3.52
C ILE A 26 9.42 4.12 -3.67
N THR A 27 9.37 3.11 -2.82
CA THR A 27 10.10 1.84 -2.94
C THR A 27 9.17 0.80 -3.55
N ILE A 28 9.61 0.10 -4.59
CA ILE A 28 8.80 -0.90 -5.29
C ILE A 28 9.40 -2.28 -5.06
N ILE A 29 8.58 -3.18 -4.55
CA ILE A 29 8.85 -4.61 -4.39
C ILE A 29 7.98 -5.34 -5.41
N VAL A 30 8.63 -6.08 -6.31
CA VAL A 30 7.93 -6.84 -7.36
C VAL A 30 7.20 -8.03 -6.76
N ASP A 31 7.77 -8.61 -5.70
CA ASP A 31 7.20 -9.75 -5.01
C ASP A 31 5.99 -9.38 -4.12
N PRO A 32 5.08 -10.34 -3.87
CA PRO A 32 4.01 -10.19 -2.89
C PRO A 32 4.49 -9.82 -1.50
N LEU A 33 3.57 -9.28 -0.69
CA LEU A 33 3.81 -9.07 0.73
C LEU A 33 3.81 -10.44 1.43
N SER A 34 4.93 -10.78 2.04
CA SER A 34 5.14 -12.04 2.75
C SER A 34 6.09 -11.84 3.91
N GLU A 35 6.28 -12.87 4.72
CA GLU A 35 7.26 -12.88 5.81
C GLU A 35 8.69 -12.57 5.34
N ALA A 36 9.02 -12.93 4.10
CA ALA A 36 10.31 -12.64 3.50
C ALA A 36 10.45 -11.20 3.02
N THR A 37 9.36 -10.50 2.70
CA THR A 37 9.40 -9.17 2.07
C THR A 37 8.91 -8.04 2.99
N VAL A 38 8.20 -8.36 4.07
CA VAL A 38 7.61 -7.39 5.00
C VAL A 38 8.63 -6.41 5.59
N HIS A 39 9.86 -6.86 5.83
CA HIS A 39 10.95 -6.06 6.40
C HIS A 39 11.34 -4.84 5.52
N PHE A 40 11.06 -4.87 4.21
CA PHE A 40 11.30 -3.71 3.35
C PHE A 40 10.43 -2.49 3.70
N ALA A 41 9.34 -2.71 4.44
CA ALA A 41 8.45 -1.65 4.93
C ALA A 41 9.02 -0.89 6.14
N GLU A 42 10.16 -1.31 6.69
CA GLU A 42 10.81 -0.60 7.79
C GLU A 42 11.07 0.88 7.46
N ALA A 43 10.72 1.74 8.41
CA ALA A 43 10.86 3.19 8.32
C ALA A 43 10.14 3.84 7.12
N LYS A 44 9.04 3.23 6.65
CA LYS A 44 8.11 3.83 5.68
C LYS A 44 6.86 4.36 6.40
N ASP A 45 6.19 5.31 5.76
CA ASP A 45 4.95 5.91 6.27
C ASP A 45 3.71 5.15 5.75
N THR A 46 3.78 4.66 4.52
CA THR A 46 2.63 4.10 3.81
C THR A 46 2.97 2.78 3.11
N ALA A 47 2.10 1.78 3.25
CA ALA A 47 2.17 0.53 2.51
C ALA A 47 1.03 0.46 1.48
N ILE A 48 1.39 0.12 0.24
CA ILE A 48 0.48 -0.15 -0.85
C ILE A 48 0.60 -1.63 -1.21
N ILE A 49 -0.50 -2.36 -1.07
CA ILE A 49 -0.58 -3.80 -1.31
C ILE A 49 -1.52 -4.02 -2.49
N ILE A 50 -1.00 -4.63 -3.56
CA ILE A 50 -1.72 -4.84 -4.81
C ILE A 50 -1.90 -6.35 -5.03
N ASP A 51 -3.10 -6.75 -5.47
CA ASP A 51 -3.45 -8.05 -6.07
C ASP A 51 -2.69 -9.25 -5.46
N GLN A 52 -2.80 -9.45 -4.14
CA GLN A 52 -2.20 -10.61 -3.50
C GLN A 52 -2.98 -11.86 -3.89
N GLU A 53 -2.29 -12.90 -4.38
CA GLU A 53 -2.89 -14.22 -4.65
C GLU A 53 -3.47 -14.86 -3.39
N ASN A 54 -2.87 -14.56 -2.23
CA ASN A 54 -3.29 -15.06 -0.94
C ASN A 54 -3.79 -13.93 -0.04
N PRO A 55 -4.72 -14.22 0.90
CA PRO A 55 -5.13 -13.26 1.91
C PRO A 55 -3.94 -12.72 2.71
N VAL A 56 -3.95 -11.41 2.95
CA VAL A 56 -2.92 -10.79 3.79
C VAL A 56 -3.22 -11.17 5.24
N SER A 57 -2.30 -11.87 5.88
CA SER A 57 -2.48 -12.30 7.25
C SER A 57 -2.42 -11.13 8.23
N ASN A 58 -3.20 -11.25 9.31
CA ASN A 58 -3.21 -10.31 10.43
C ASN A 58 -1.82 -10.10 11.04
N SER A 59 -0.97 -11.14 11.05
CA SER A 59 0.42 -11.05 11.49
C SER A 59 1.26 -10.09 10.66
N LEU A 60 1.09 -10.07 9.33
CA LEU A 60 1.81 -9.18 8.43
C LEU A 60 1.36 -7.73 8.62
N ILE A 61 0.06 -7.49 8.79
CA ILE A 61 -0.47 -6.16 9.09
C ILE A 61 0.09 -5.62 10.41
N LEU A 62 0.07 -6.43 11.47
CA LEU A 62 0.65 -6.04 12.76
C LEU A 62 2.15 -5.72 12.65
N LYS A 63 2.90 -6.49 11.85
CA LYS A 63 4.31 -6.19 11.57
C LYS A 63 4.47 -4.84 10.87
N LEU A 64 3.67 -4.56 9.84
CA LEU A 64 3.69 -3.27 9.15
C LEU A 64 3.40 -2.11 10.12
N ILE A 65 2.41 -2.26 10.99
CA ILE A 65 2.10 -1.27 12.04
C ILE A 65 3.31 -1.09 12.99
N SER A 66 3.93 -2.19 13.42
CA SER A 66 5.10 -2.15 14.32
C SER A 66 6.32 -1.46 13.68
N PHE A 67 6.42 -1.49 12.34
CA PHE A 67 7.45 -0.79 11.57
C PHE A 67 7.18 0.71 11.40
N GLY A 68 6.05 1.20 11.89
CA GLY A 68 5.66 2.61 11.82
C GLY A 68 4.81 2.97 10.61
N ILE A 69 4.25 1.98 9.89
CA ILE A 69 3.29 2.26 8.82
C ILE A 69 2.02 2.84 9.44
N ARG A 70 1.64 4.02 8.98
CA ARG A 70 0.45 4.76 9.47
C ARG A 70 -0.71 4.73 8.47
N TYR A 71 -0.40 4.45 7.21
CA TYR A 71 -1.35 4.49 6.12
C TYR A 71 -1.28 3.23 5.27
N PHE A 72 -2.44 2.69 4.91
CA PHE A 72 -2.55 1.47 4.09
C PHE A 72 -3.41 1.72 2.86
N ILE A 73 -2.93 1.30 1.70
CA ILE A 73 -3.71 1.27 0.47
C ILE A 73 -3.74 -0.16 -0.02
N PHE A 74 -4.94 -0.70 -0.17
CA PHE A 74 -5.17 -2.01 -0.70
C PHE A 74 -5.81 -1.89 -2.08
N ARG A 75 -5.23 -2.52 -3.10
CA ARG A 75 -5.82 -2.60 -4.44
C ARG A 75 -6.02 -4.06 -4.82
N PHE A 76 -7.25 -4.42 -5.18
CA PHE A 76 -7.59 -5.79 -5.56
C PHE A 76 -8.52 -5.81 -6.78
N GLN A 77 -8.37 -6.78 -7.67
CA GLN A 77 -9.24 -6.92 -8.85
C GLN A 77 -10.67 -7.36 -8.53
N GLU A 78 -10.85 -8.27 -7.58
CA GLU A 78 -12.19 -8.84 -7.29
C GLU A 78 -12.68 -8.48 -5.90
N GLN A 79 -12.15 -9.13 -4.87
CA GLN A 79 -12.57 -8.97 -3.50
C GLN A 79 -11.36 -8.83 -2.61
N ALA A 80 -11.37 -7.85 -1.70
CA ALA A 80 -10.25 -7.60 -0.82
C ALA A 80 -10.11 -8.77 0.18
N PRO A 81 -9.07 -9.62 0.08
CA PRO A 81 -8.87 -10.74 0.99
C PRO A 81 -8.08 -10.25 2.22
N VAL A 82 -8.48 -9.10 2.78
CA VAL A 82 -7.79 -8.50 3.93
C VAL A 82 -8.78 -8.11 5.01
N ASP A 83 -8.49 -8.55 6.22
CA ASP A 83 -9.16 -8.10 7.44
C ASP A 83 -8.57 -6.74 7.85
N VAL A 84 -9.38 -5.70 7.74
CA VAL A 84 -9.00 -4.32 8.06
C VAL A 84 -9.35 -3.93 9.50
N SER A 85 -9.97 -4.81 10.29
CA SER A 85 -10.37 -4.52 11.67
C SER A 85 -9.17 -4.14 12.52
N ILE A 86 -8.02 -4.80 12.34
CA ILE A 86 -6.78 -4.48 13.07
C ILE A 86 -6.31 -3.05 12.80
N ILE A 87 -6.49 -2.56 11.57
CA ILE A 87 -6.06 -1.22 11.16
C ILE A 87 -7.02 -0.18 11.77
N GLN A 88 -8.32 -0.49 11.79
CA GLN A 88 -9.35 0.33 12.44
C GLN A 88 -9.12 0.42 13.95
N ASP A 89 -8.87 -0.72 14.61
CA ASP A 89 -8.63 -0.81 16.05
C ASP A 89 -7.36 -0.06 16.47
N ALA A 90 -6.35 -0.04 15.59
CA ALA A 90 -5.13 0.76 15.77
C ALA A 90 -5.34 2.27 15.49
N GLY A 91 -6.52 2.68 15.05
CA GLY A 91 -6.83 4.08 14.72
C GLY A 91 -6.11 4.59 13.46
N LEU A 92 -5.66 3.68 12.59
CA LEU A 92 -4.87 4.00 11.40
C LEU A 92 -5.75 4.19 10.18
N LYS A 93 -5.24 4.94 9.19
CA LYS A 93 -5.99 5.25 7.97
C LYS A 93 -5.73 4.17 6.92
N TYR A 94 -6.81 3.67 6.30
CA TYR A 94 -6.70 2.77 5.17
C TYR A 94 -7.72 3.11 4.08
N ILE A 95 -7.41 2.69 2.84
CA ILE A 95 -8.32 2.74 1.71
C ILE A 95 -8.23 1.42 0.95
N THR A 96 -9.38 0.86 0.59
CA THR A 96 -9.53 -0.29 -0.30
C THR A 96 -10.03 0.16 -1.66
N ILE A 97 -9.35 -0.28 -2.72
CA ILE A 97 -9.64 0.02 -4.12
C ILE A 97 -9.95 -1.33 -4.81
N THR A 98 -11.19 -1.55 -5.20
CA THR A 98 -11.60 -2.72 -6.00
C THR A 98 -11.69 -2.34 -7.48
N ASP A 99 -11.08 -3.12 -8.37
CA ASP A 99 -10.82 -2.70 -9.74
C ASP A 99 -12.09 -2.69 -10.64
N SER A 100 -12.23 -1.58 -11.35
CA SER A 100 -12.95 -1.39 -12.62
C SER A 100 -12.90 0.09 -13.05
N THR A 101 -12.59 1.02 -12.13
CA THR A 101 -12.64 2.47 -12.42
C THR A 101 -11.48 3.33 -11.91
N LEU A 102 -10.72 2.90 -10.89
CA LEU A 102 -9.68 3.74 -10.28
C LEU A 102 -8.27 3.44 -10.82
N LYS A 103 -7.79 4.38 -11.65
CA LYS A 103 -6.41 4.37 -12.17
C LYS A 103 -5.39 4.55 -11.05
N ILE A 104 -4.23 3.89 -11.17
CA ILE A 104 -3.06 4.05 -10.27
C ILE A 104 -2.64 5.50 -10.04
N SER A 105 -2.90 6.40 -10.98
CA SER A 105 -2.64 7.83 -10.80
C SER A 105 -3.43 8.45 -9.64
N SER A 106 -4.59 7.87 -9.27
CA SER A 106 -5.39 8.29 -8.12
C SER A 106 -4.71 7.99 -6.79
N ILE A 107 -3.84 6.97 -6.72
CA ILE A 107 -3.08 6.63 -5.51
C ILE A 107 -2.21 7.82 -5.09
N ILE A 108 -1.58 8.51 -6.05
CA ILE A 108 -0.78 9.70 -5.75
C ILE A 108 -1.63 10.82 -5.16
N LYS A 109 -2.88 11.00 -5.62
CA LYS A 109 -3.79 12.00 -5.04
C LYS A 109 -4.17 11.67 -3.60
N ILE A 110 -4.32 10.38 -3.28
CA ILE A 110 -4.57 9.91 -1.92
C ILE A 110 -3.35 10.22 -1.03
N LEU A 111 -2.15 9.87 -1.50
CA LEU A 111 -0.90 10.16 -0.78
C LEU A 111 -0.73 11.68 -0.56
N ASP A 112 -1.02 12.49 -1.57
CA ASP A 112 -1.01 13.95 -1.48
C ASP A 112 -1.97 14.50 -0.41
N ALA A 113 -3.14 13.89 -0.27
CA ALA A 113 -4.12 14.29 0.74
C ALA A 113 -3.68 13.90 2.15
N TRP A 114 -3.04 12.72 2.29
CA TRP A 114 -2.53 12.26 3.57
C TRP A 114 -1.30 13.03 4.04
N GLU A 115 -0.39 13.39 3.13
CA GLU A 115 0.79 14.20 3.43
C GLU A 115 0.42 15.62 3.92
N LYS A 116 -0.73 16.16 3.50
CA LYS A 116 -1.22 17.47 3.96
C LYS A 116 -1.95 17.43 5.30
N SER A 117 -2.36 16.25 5.74
CA SER A 117 -3.13 16.03 6.97
C SER A 117 -2.24 15.69 8.17
N ASP A 118 -0.94 15.59 7.95
CA ASP A 118 0.13 15.24 8.89
C ASP A 118 1.02 16.48 9.09
#